data_AF-T1JBY8-F1
#
_entry.id   AF-T1JBY8-F1
#
_cell.length_a   1.000
_cell.length_b   1.000
_cell.length_c   1.000
_cell.angle_alpha   90.00
_cell.angle_beta   90.00
_cell.angle_gamma   90.00
#
_symmetry.space_group_name_H-M   'P 1'
#
loop_
_entity.id
_entity.type
_entity.pdbx_description
1 polymer ?
#
loop_
_entity_poly.entity_id
_entity_poly.type
_entity_poly.pdbx_seq_one_letter_code
_entity_poly.pdbx_strand_id
1 'polypeptide(L)'
;MKKTNGKLKWLLLLLLLLCCCVGGVSIAVGYAASKALNKAKCIKEGPFLNLSSKNAAQSTASTYLDFNVNLAQDDSNLTCSHTNGDDKEDTFPWWRLDLEDQYVITKITFLGRPGFPLRNDDLELRIGNFVEEGLGGVFFKNGLCGEFPGSNKLIIHFHFVCPKMLFGRYITIQKVKISDSALCICGLTFEGHIFVP
;
A
#
# COMPACT_ATOMS: atom_id res chain seq x y z
N MET A 1 -18.80 -56.87 -55.01
CA MET A 1 -18.84 -55.76 -54.02
C MET A 1 -17.60 -55.87 -53.14
N LYS A 2 -17.00 -54.83 -52.55
CA LYS A 2 -17.17 -53.36 -52.63
C LYS A 2 -15.94 -52.75 -53.36
N LYS A 3 -16.02 -51.53 -53.91
CA LYS A 3 -14.86 -50.80 -54.50
C LYS A 3 -14.79 -49.36 -53.98
N THR A 4 -14.56 -49.19 -52.67
CA THR A 4 -14.67 -47.91 -51.95
C THR A 4 -13.41 -47.50 -51.18
N ASN A 5 -12.22 -47.94 -51.60
CA ASN A 5 -10.95 -47.65 -50.90
C ASN A 5 -10.21 -46.39 -51.39
N GLY A 6 -10.47 -45.90 -52.60
CA GLY A 6 -9.82 -44.69 -53.14
C GLY A 6 -10.42 -43.40 -52.57
N LYS A 7 -11.71 -43.16 -52.86
CA LYS A 7 -12.41 -41.94 -52.43
C LYS A 7 -12.45 -41.77 -50.91
N LEU A 8 -12.59 -42.86 -50.14
CA LEU A 8 -12.62 -42.81 -48.68
C LEU A 8 -11.28 -42.36 -48.08
N LYS A 9 -10.14 -42.80 -48.65
CA LYS A 9 -8.80 -42.32 -48.23
C LYS A 9 -8.62 -40.83 -48.52
N TRP A 10 -9.05 -40.35 -49.69
CA TRP A 10 -9.00 -38.93 -50.03
C TRP A 10 -9.90 -38.06 -49.15
N LEU A 11 -11.12 -38.54 -48.82
CA LEU A 11 -12.02 -37.89 -47.86
C LEU A 11 -11.42 -37.82 -46.45
N LEU A 12 -10.78 -38.89 -45.97
CA LEU A 12 -10.08 -38.91 -44.68
C LEU A 12 -8.88 -37.95 -44.65
N LEU A 13 -8.09 -37.88 -45.73
CA LEU A 13 -7.00 -36.91 -45.88
C LEU A 13 -7.48 -35.46 -45.88
N LEU A 14 -8.57 -35.17 -46.61
CA LEU A 14 -9.20 -33.84 -46.61
C LEU A 14 -9.76 -33.46 -45.22
N LEU A 15 -10.41 -34.39 -44.51
CA LEU A 15 -10.89 -34.19 -43.15
C LEU A 15 -9.74 -33.94 -42.15
N LEU A 16 -8.64 -34.68 -42.26
CA LEU A 16 -7.44 -34.46 -41.43
C LEU A 16 -6.81 -33.09 -41.69
N LEU A 17 -6.67 -32.68 -42.96
CA LEU A 17 -6.18 -31.35 -43.32
C LEU A 17 -7.08 -30.23 -42.78
N LEU A 18 -8.40 -30.38 -42.91
CA LEU A 18 -9.38 -29.44 -42.33
C LEU A 18 -9.27 -29.35 -40.81
N CYS A 19 -9.14 -30.47 -40.10
CA CYS A 19 -8.90 -30.47 -38.65
C CYS A 19 -7.60 -29.75 -38.26
N CYS A 20 -6.51 -29.98 -39.00
CA CYS A 20 -5.24 -29.26 -38.76
C CYS A 20 -5.38 -27.75 -38.98
N CYS A 21 -6.12 -27.31 -40.00
CA CYS A 21 -6.40 -25.89 -40.23
C CYS A 21 -7.21 -25.28 -39.08
N VAL A 22 -8.29 -25.94 -38.63
CA VAL A 22 -9.12 -25.44 -37.53
C VAL A 22 -8.33 -25.38 -36.22
N GLY A 23 -7.58 -26.43 -35.87
CA GLY A 23 -6.72 -26.46 -34.68
C GLY A 23 -5.63 -25.37 -34.70
N GLY A 24 -4.95 -25.19 -35.84
CA GLY A 24 -3.93 -24.16 -36.00
C GLY A 24 -4.47 -22.74 -35.85
N VAL A 25 -5.66 -22.46 -36.42
CA VAL A 25 -6.35 -21.17 -36.26
C VAL A 25 -6.79 -20.94 -34.81
N SER A 26 -7.34 -21.95 -34.13
CA SER A 26 -7.73 -21.83 -32.72
C SER A 26 -6.54 -21.52 -31.81
N ILE A 27 -5.40 -22.16 -32.01
CA ILE A 27 -4.16 -21.89 -31.26
C ILE A 27 -3.64 -20.47 -31.56
N ALA A 28 -3.62 -20.06 -32.83
CA ALA A 28 -3.18 -18.72 -33.22
C ALA A 28 -4.07 -17.61 -32.64
N VAL A 29 -5.39 -17.78 -32.65
CA VAL A 29 -6.36 -16.85 -32.04
C VAL A 29 -6.20 -16.82 -30.52
N GLY A 30 -6.03 -17.97 -29.86
CA GLY A 30 -5.76 -18.03 -28.42
C GLY A 30 -4.44 -17.34 -28.03
N TYR A 31 -3.39 -17.52 -28.83
CA TYR A 31 -2.10 -16.87 -28.61
C TYR A 31 -2.15 -15.35 -28.85
N ALA A 32 -2.90 -14.91 -29.88
CA ALA A 32 -3.14 -13.50 -30.15
C ALA A 32 -3.99 -12.84 -29.04
N ALA A 33 -5.04 -13.52 -28.55
CA ALA A 33 -5.87 -13.07 -27.44
C ALA A 33 -5.08 -12.99 -26.12
N SER A 34 -4.23 -13.98 -25.82
CA SER A 34 -3.31 -13.95 -24.68
C SER A 34 -2.34 -12.75 -24.77
N LYS A 35 -1.78 -12.49 -25.96
CA LYS A 35 -0.90 -11.33 -26.20
C LYS A 35 -1.65 -9.99 -26.12
N ALA A 36 -2.95 -9.96 -26.39
CA ALA A 36 -3.81 -8.79 -26.20
C ALA A 36 -4.21 -8.58 -24.74
N LEU A 37 -4.50 -9.65 -23.98
CA LEU A 37 -4.83 -9.56 -22.55
C LEU A 37 -3.63 -9.12 -21.70
N ASN A 38 -2.42 -9.55 -22.07
CA ASN A 38 -1.14 -9.04 -21.53
C ASN A 38 -0.86 -7.57 -21.89
N LYS A 39 -1.77 -6.90 -22.61
CA LYS A 39 -1.78 -5.44 -22.81
C LYS A 39 -2.72 -4.72 -21.85
N ALA A 40 -3.18 -5.40 -20.79
CA ALA A 40 -3.61 -4.73 -19.56
C ALA A 40 -2.48 -3.79 -19.11
N LYS A 41 -2.69 -2.49 -19.32
CA LYS A 41 -1.75 -1.41 -18.99
C LYS A 41 -1.32 -1.58 -17.53
N CYS A 42 -0.08 -2.01 -17.31
CA CYS A 42 0.46 -2.14 -15.97
C CYS A 42 0.21 -0.84 -15.21
N ILE A 43 -0.30 -0.96 -13.98
CA ILE A 43 -0.29 0.17 -13.05
C ILE A 43 1.19 0.48 -12.88
N LYS A 44 1.65 1.60 -13.46
CA LYS A 44 2.97 2.13 -13.13
C LYS A 44 2.93 2.42 -11.64
N GLU A 45 3.96 2.01 -10.90
CA GLU A 45 4.16 2.48 -9.54
C GLU A 45 4.03 4.01 -9.55
N GLY A 46 3.24 4.53 -8.62
CA GLY A 46 2.94 5.96 -8.59
C GLY A 46 4.23 6.76 -8.40
N PRO A 47 4.33 7.99 -8.94
CA PRO A 47 5.45 8.85 -8.60
C PRO A 47 5.49 9.02 -7.07
N PHE A 48 6.69 8.96 -6.49
CA PHE A 48 6.85 9.23 -5.07
C PHE A 48 6.39 10.66 -4.77
N LEU A 49 5.55 10.81 -3.75
CA LEU A 49 5.06 12.12 -3.32
C LEU A 49 6.13 12.80 -2.46
N ASN A 50 6.50 14.04 -2.80
CA ASN A 50 7.31 14.89 -1.92
C ASN A 50 6.41 15.43 -0.81
N LEU A 51 6.81 15.23 0.44
CA LEU A 51 6.04 15.56 1.63
C LEU A 51 6.76 16.50 2.61
N SER A 52 7.99 16.91 2.33
CA SER A 52 8.81 17.67 3.27
C SER A 52 8.28 19.08 3.56
N SER A 53 7.37 19.59 2.73
CA SER A 53 6.64 20.84 2.96
C SER A 53 5.25 20.65 3.60
N LYS A 54 4.83 19.41 3.89
CA LYS A 54 3.49 19.09 4.42
C LYS A 54 3.49 19.14 5.94
N ASN A 55 2.36 19.58 6.50
CA ASN A 55 2.21 19.79 7.93
C ASN A 55 1.90 18.47 8.64
N ALA A 56 2.74 18.10 9.61
CA ALA A 56 2.51 16.94 10.46
C ALA A 56 2.00 17.35 11.86
N ALA A 57 1.20 16.48 12.46
CA ALA A 57 0.69 16.57 13.82
C ALA A 57 0.83 15.20 14.51
N GLN A 58 0.91 15.17 15.83
CA GLN A 58 0.97 13.93 16.61
C GLN A 58 0.28 14.12 17.96
N SER A 59 -0.09 13.02 18.62
CA SER A 59 -0.79 12.98 19.90
C SER A 59 -0.10 13.80 20.99
N THR A 60 1.20 13.58 21.18
CA THR A 60 2.02 14.24 22.20
C THR A 60 3.41 14.59 21.67
N ALA A 61 4.03 15.65 22.16
CA ALA A 61 5.39 16.04 21.76
C ALA A 61 6.44 15.31 22.61
N SER A 62 7.51 14.78 22.00
CA SER A 62 8.60 14.17 22.76
C SER A 62 9.26 15.18 23.71
N THR A 63 9.74 14.69 24.86
CA THR A 63 10.53 15.48 25.81
C THR A 63 11.99 15.70 25.37
N TYR A 64 12.46 14.96 24.36
CA TYR A 64 13.79 15.11 23.75
C TYR A 64 13.71 16.06 22.56
N LEU A 65 14.60 17.06 22.52
CA LEU A 65 14.61 18.11 21.48
C LEU A 65 14.86 17.57 20.06
N ASP A 66 15.56 16.43 19.94
CA ASP A 66 15.95 15.83 18.66
C ASP A 66 14.80 15.11 17.93
N PHE A 67 13.60 15.04 18.53
CA PHE A 67 12.44 14.38 17.94
C PHE A 67 11.26 15.33 17.68
N ASN A 68 11.37 16.13 16.62
CA ASN A 68 10.28 16.97 16.14
C ASN A 68 9.29 16.18 15.26
N VAL A 69 8.00 16.52 15.33
CA VAL A 69 6.91 15.86 14.57
C VAL A 69 7.16 15.81 13.05
N ASN A 70 7.87 16.80 12.50
CA ASN A 70 8.13 16.92 11.06
C ASN A 70 9.35 16.12 10.56
N LEU A 71 10.11 15.49 11.47
CA LEU A 71 11.24 14.61 11.11
C LEU A 71 10.80 13.23 10.59
N ALA A 72 9.49 12.98 10.48
CA ALA A 72 8.96 11.80 9.81
C ALA A 72 8.93 11.95 8.27
N GLN A 73 8.99 13.20 7.76
CA GLN A 73 8.86 13.53 6.34
C GLN A 73 9.98 14.43 5.79
N ASP A 74 11.09 14.57 6.51
CA ASP A 74 12.24 15.44 6.19
C ASP A 74 13.23 14.88 5.15
N ASP A 75 12.91 13.74 4.53
CA ASP A 75 13.76 12.97 3.60
C ASP A 75 15.06 12.40 4.23
N SER A 76 15.12 12.31 5.57
CA SER A 76 16.27 11.80 6.32
C SER A 76 15.92 10.58 7.18
N ASN A 77 16.47 9.42 6.82
CA ASN A 77 16.32 8.16 7.58
C ASN A 77 17.11 8.13 8.91
N LEU A 78 17.72 9.25 9.33
CA LEU A 78 18.56 9.38 10.53
C LEU A 78 17.88 10.16 11.66
N THR A 79 16.85 10.93 11.32
CA THR A 79 16.03 11.78 12.19
C THR A 79 14.66 11.12 12.37
N CYS A 80 13.91 11.46 13.43
CA CYS A 80 12.63 10.81 13.69
C CYS A 80 11.62 11.73 14.39
N SER A 81 10.34 11.60 14.07
CA SER A 81 9.27 11.96 14.99
C SER A 81 9.16 10.92 16.11
N HIS A 82 8.69 11.36 17.27
CA HIS A 82 8.53 10.55 18.46
C HIS A 82 7.41 11.15 19.31
N THR A 83 6.43 10.34 19.73
CA THR A 83 5.44 10.78 20.73
C THR A 83 6.01 10.66 22.15
N ASN A 84 5.37 11.27 23.14
CA ASN A 84 5.81 11.13 24.53
C ASN A 84 5.40 9.76 25.10
N GLY A 85 6.31 8.79 25.06
CA GLY A 85 6.05 7.45 25.63
C GLY A 85 5.86 7.42 27.14
N ASP A 86 6.23 8.48 27.87
CA ASP A 86 6.03 8.57 29.31
C ASP A 86 4.63 9.12 29.68
N ASP A 87 3.91 9.71 28.73
CA ASP A 87 2.55 10.20 28.92
C ASP A 87 1.57 9.05 29.17
N LYS A 88 0.73 9.17 30.20
CA LYS A 88 -0.23 8.13 30.60
C LYS A 88 -1.64 8.34 30.06
N GLU A 89 -1.91 9.50 29.47
CA GLU A 89 -3.15 9.78 28.74
C GLU A 89 -3.02 9.36 27.26
N ASP A 90 -1.81 9.39 26.71
CA ASP A 90 -1.50 8.99 25.32
C ASP A 90 -1.38 7.47 25.11
N THR A 91 -2.43 6.72 25.48
CA THR A 91 -2.43 5.24 25.42
C THR A 91 -2.55 4.65 24.00
N PHE A 92 -2.88 5.49 23.00
CA PHE A 92 -3.05 5.12 21.59
C PHE A 92 -2.34 6.15 20.67
N PRO A 93 -1.01 6.29 20.78
CA PRO A 93 -0.27 7.37 20.14
C PRO A 93 -0.41 7.34 18.63
N TRP A 94 -0.56 8.52 18.05
CA TRP A 94 -0.80 8.71 16.63
C TRP A 94 0.07 9.83 16.05
N TRP A 95 0.35 9.70 14.76
CA TRP A 95 0.99 10.72 13.93
C TRP A 95 0.16 10.88 12.66
N ARG A 96 -0.05 12.11 12.23
CA ARG A 96 -0.92 12.48 11.10
C ARG A 96 -0.22 13.48 10.18
N LEU A 97 -0.34 13.28 8.88
CA LEU A 97 0.07 14.22 7.84
C LEU A 97 -1.15 14.86 7.18
N ASP A 98 -1.07 16.17 6.97
CA ASP A 98 -1.98 16.91 6.08
C ASP A 98 -1.33 17.06 4.70
N LEU A 99 -1.89 16.39 3.68
CA LEU A 99 -1.43 16.45 2.29
C LEU A 99 -1.83 17.76 1.58
N GLU A 100 -2.61 18.62 2.24
CA GLU A 100 -3.22 19.88 1.76
C GLU A 100 -4.32 19.70 0.68
N ASP A 101 -4.19 18.67 -0.16
CA ASP A 101 -5.17 18.26 -1.19
C ASP A 101 -5.49 16.77 -1.06
N GLN A 102 -6.48 16.27 -1.80
CA GLN A 102 -6.85 14.85 -1.81
C GLN A 102 -5.93 14.04 -2.73
N TYR A 103 -5.43 12.92 -2.22
CA TYR A 103 -4.61 11.97 -2.99
C TYR A 103 -5.20 10.57 -2.95
N VAL A 104 -5.13 9.86 -4.07
CA VAL A 104 -5.25 8.40 -4.12
C VAL A 104 -3.90 7.83 -3.72
N ILE A 105 -3.85 7.12 -2.59
CA ILE A 105 -2.61 6.53 -2.07
C ILE A 105 -2.67 5.02 -2.28
N THR A 106 -1.62 4.44 -2.86
CA THR A 106 -1.57 3.02 -3.22
C THR A 106 -0.65 2.21 -2.32
N LYS A 107 0.48 2.80 -1.88
CA LYS A 107 1.49 2.11 -1.08
C LYS A 107 2.24 3.10 -0.21
N ILE A 108 2.59 2.66 0.99
CA ILE A 108 3.29 3.45 2.00
C ILE A 108 4.37 2.59 2.61
N THR A 109 5.59 3.10 2.63
CA THR A 109 6.70 2.51 3.38
C THR A 109 6.98 3.38 4.58
N PHE A 110 7.04 2.75 5.73
CA PHE A 110 7.26 3.37 7.03
C PHE A 110 8.57 2.83 7.61
N LEU A 111 9.45 3.73 8.06
CA LEU A 111 10.68 3.43 8.78
C LEU A 111 10.52 3.77 10.27
N GLY A 112 10.67 2.76 11.12
CA GLY A 112 10.81 2.90 12.57
C GLY A 112 12.27 3.07 13.01
N ARG A 113 12.46 3.43 14.28
CA ARG A 113 13.80 3.71 14.84
C ARG A 113 14.65 2.43 14.99
N PRO A 114 15.87 2.38 14.41
CA PRO A 114 16.83 1.31 14.65
C PRO A 114 17.09 1.09 16.15
N GLY A 115 17.23 -0.17 16.56
CA GLY A 115 17.46 -0.56 17.96
C GLY A 115 16.22 -0.58 18.86
N PHE A 116 15.09 0.00 18.44
CA PHE A 116 13.83 0.02 19.21
C PHE A 116 12.61 -0.50 18.41
N PRO A 117 12.70 -1.69 17.76
CA PRO A 117 11.68 -2.16 16.83
C PRO A 117 10.29 -2.37 17.46
N LEU A 118 10.24 -2.83 18.72
CA LEU A 118 9.00 -3.08 19.47
C LEU A 118 8.21 -1.80 19.82
N ARG A 119 8.72 -0.61 19.48
CA ARG A 119 7.96 0.64 19.64
C ARG A 119 6.84 0.79 18.61
N ASN A 120 6.84 0.00 17.54
CA ASN A 120 5.95 0.19 16.38
C ASN A 120 5.12 -1.06 16.08
N ASP A 121 4.67 -1.75 17.13
CA ASP A 121 3.68 -2.81 17.06
C ASP A 121 2.23 -2.26 17.12
N ASP A 122 1.26 -3.08 16.72
CA ASP A 122 -0.18 -2.79 16.78
C ASP A 122 -0.62 -1.48 16.09
N LEU A 123 -0.17 -1.28 14.85
CA LEU A 123 -0.45 -0.08 14.07
C LEU A 123 -1.59 -0.26 13.07
N GLU A 124 -2.43 0.76 12.95
CA GLU A 124 -3.28 0.98 11.78
C GLU A 124 -2.81 2.19 11.00
N LEU A 125 -2.89 2.10 9.68
CA LEU A 125 -2.73 3.23 8.77
C LEU A 125 -4.07 3.54 8.12
N ARG A 126 -4.54 4.78 8.32
CA ARG A 126 -5.82 5.29 7.82
C ARG A 126 -5.64 6.49 6.90
N ILE A 127 -6.53 6.62 5.92
CA ILE A 127 -6.51 7.68 4.90
C ILE A 127 -7.94 8.18 4.68
N GLY A 128 -8.12 9.50 4.64
CA GLY A 128 -9.44 10.08 4.36
C GLY A 128 -9.48 11.60 4.53
N ASN A 129 -10.68 12.14 4.71
CA ASN A 129 -10.93 13.58 4.73
C ASN A 129 -11.34 14.13 6.10
N PHE A 130 -11.36 13.28 7.13
CA PHE A 130 -11.68 13.70 8.49
C PHE A 130 -10.41 14.02 9.27
N VAL A 131 -10.43 15.15 9.99
CA VAL A 131 -9.49 15.41 11.07
C VAL A 131 -9.87 14.52 12.24
N GLU A 132 -8.96 13.63 12.64
CA GLU A 132 -9.04 12.83 13.86
C GLU A 132 -7.82 13.19 14.72
N GLU A 133 -8.09 13.53 15.99
CA GLU A 133 -7.13 14.03 16.98
C GLU A 133 -7.69 13.84 18.39
N GLY A 134 -6.84 13.95 19.42
CA GLY A 134 -7.17 13.70 20.83
C GLY A 134 -6.31 12.61 21.45
N LEU A 135 -6.54 12.28 22.73
CA LEU A 135 -5.83 11.24 23.49
C LEU A 135 -6.79 10.11 23.89
N GLY A 136 -6.25 8.95 24.25
CA GLY A 136 -7.01 7.85 24.86
C GLY A 136 -8.02 7.10 23.97
N GLY A 137 -8.05 7.33 22.65
CA GLY A 137 -9.03 6.70 21.75
C GLY A 137 -8.47 6.29 20.38
N VAL A 138 -9.01 5.20 19.85
CA VAL A 138 -8.71 4.69 18.49
C VAL A 138 -9.60 5.37 17.45
N PHE A 139 -9.00 5.77 16.34
CA PHE A 139 -9.65 6.44 15.22
C PHE A 139 -10.29 5.47 14.24
N PHE A 140 -11.38 5.90 13.59
CA PHE A 140 -12.18 5.02 12.74
C PHE A 140 -12.95 5.72 11.62
N LYS A 141 -12.97 7.05 11.54
CA LYS A 141 -13.71 7.79 10.50
C LYS A 141 -13.02 7.72 9.15
N ASN A 142 -11.69 7.75 9.13
CA ASN A 142 -10.90 7.60 7.91
C ASN A 142 -10.74 6.12 7.51
N GLY A 143 -10.70 5.85 6.21
CA GLY A 143 -10.67 4.50 5.66
C GLY A 143 -9.34 3.80 5.93
N LEU A 144 -9.41 2.52 6.28
CA LEU A 144 -8.24 1.69 6.56
C LEU A 144 -7.45 1.39 5.28
N CYS A 145 -6.17 1.79 5.24
CA CYS A 145 -5.21 1.37 4.23
C CYS A 145 -4.60 0.00 4.59
N GLY A 146 -4.26 -0.21 5.87
CA GLY A 146 -3.72 -1.48 6.30
C GLY A 146 -3.34 -1.51 7.77
N GLU A 147 -3.03 -2.71 8.25
CA GLU A 147 -2.76 -3.02 9.65
C GLU A 147 -1.37 -3.66 9.78
N PHE A 148 -0.72 -3.43 10.92
CA PHE A 148 0.45 -4.18 11.36
C PHE A 148 0.20 -4.63 12.81
N PRO A 149 -0.25 -5.87 13.06
CA PRO A 149 -0.68 -6.36 14.37
C PRO A 149 0.48 -6.69 15.34
N GLY A 150 1.63 -6.04 15.12
CA GLY A 150 2.89 -6.32 15.79
C GLY A 150 3.66 -7.52 15.23
N SER A 151 4.93 -7.68 15.65
CA SER A 151 5.69 -8.89 15.34
C SER A 151 6.64 -9.33 16.45
N ASN A 152 6.74 -10.64 16.64
CA ASN A 152 7.76 -11.28 17.51
C ASN A 152 9.18 -11.22 16.91
N LYS A 153 9.48 -10.22 16.07
CA LYS A 153 10.73 -10.05 15.33
C LYS A 153 11.15 -8.58 15.34
N LEU A 154 12.45 -8.34 15.13
CA LEU A 154 13.01 -6.99 15.09
C LEU A 154 12.75 -6.36 13.71
N ILE A 155 11.54 -5.84 13.49
CA ILE A 155 11.14 -5.13 12.27
C ILE A 155 11.29 -3.62 12.45
N ILE A 156 11.88 -2.95 11.46
CA ILE A 156 11.94 -1.48 11.37
C ILE A 156 11.40 -0.94 10.04
N HIS A 157 11.21 -1.77 9.02
CA HIS A 157 10.57 -1.40 7.75
C HIS A 157 9.18 -2.03 7.68
N PHE A 158 8.17 -1.20 7.50
CA PHE A 158 6.77 -1.61 7.42
C PHE A 158 6.21 -1.18 6.07
N HIS A 159 5.46 -2.05 5.41
CA HIS A 159 4.93 -1.79 4.07
C HIS A 159 3.41 -1.98 4.09
N PHE A 160 2.68 -0.91 3.85
CA PHE A 160 1.22 -0.89 3.73
C PHE A 160 0.85 -0.78 2.26
N VAL A 161 -0.04 -1.66 1.79
CA VAL A 161 -0.61 -1.63 0.43
C VAL A 161 -2.09 -1.36 0.56
N CYS A 162 -2.52 -0.17 0.15
CA CYS A 162 -3.89 0.29 0.40
C CYS A 162 -4.91 -0.38 -0.54
N PRO A 163 -6.19 -0.48 -0.11
CA PRO A 163 -7.29 -0.81 -1.01
C PRO A 163 -7.35 0.14 -2.22
N LYS A 164 -7.81 -0.40 -3.35
CA LYS A 164 -8.02 0.40 -4.56
C LYS A 164 -9.01 1.53 -4.30
N MET A 165 -8.72 2.72 -4.84
CA MET A 165 -9.53 3.92 -4.68
C MET A 165 -9.73 4.38 -3.22
N LEU A 166 -8.82 4.02 -2.30
CA LEU A 166 -8.72 4.72 -1.04
C LEU A 166 -8.05 6.09 -1.29
N PHE A 167 -8.76 7.17 -0.95
CA PHE A 167 -8.28 8.54 -1.15
C PHE A 167 -8.59 9.43 0.06
N GLY A 168 -7.81 10.49 0.22
CA GLY A 168 -7.99 11.45 1.29
C GLY A 168 -6.94 12.55 1.31
N ARG A 169 -7.20 13.57 2.12
CA ARG A 169 -6.26 14.64 2.45
C ARG A 169 -5.38 14.31 3.66
N TYR A 170 -5.90 13.52 4.61
CA TYR A 170 -5.18 13.14 5.82
C TYR A 170 -4.71 11.70 5.72
N ILE A 171 -3.47 11.48 6.14
CA ILE A 171 -2.92 10.15 6.43
C ILE A 171 -2.62 10.11 7.92
N THR A 172 -3.07 9.05 8.61
CA THR A 172 -2.80 8.83 10.03
C THR A 172 -2.22 7.44 10.25
N ILE A 173 -1.14 7.37 11.03
CA ILE A 173 -0.59 6.12 11.59
C ILE A 173 -0.85 6.18 13.09
N GLN A 174 -1.52 5.16 13.64
CA GLN A 174 -1.92 5.11 15.05
C GLN A 174 -1.69 3.72 15.65
N LYS A 175 -1.27 3.64 16.91
CA LYS A 175 -1.36 2.42 17.71
C LYS A 175 -2.79 2.13 18.13
N VAL A 176 -3.28 0.91 17.90
CA VAL A 176 -4.67 0.50 18.17
C VAL A 176 -4.82 -0.49 19.33
N LYS A 177 -3.71 -0.87 19.97
CA LYS A 177 -3.72 -1.44 21.33
C LYS A 177 -3.10 -0.46 22.30
N ILE A 178 -3.54 -0.54 23.57
CA ILE A 178 -2.98 0.22 24.68
C ILE A 178 -1.47 -0.04 24.74
N SER A 179 -0.68 1.02 24.65
CA SER A 179 0.77 0.96 24.72
C SER A 179 1.30 2.00 25.71
N ASP A 180 2.32 1.61 26.46
CA ASP A 180 3.14 2.47 27.31
C ASP A 180 4.44 2.91 26.60
N SER A 181 4.48 2.76 25.28
CA SER A 181 5.63 3.10 24.45
C SER A 181 5.25 4.11 23.37
N ALA A 182 6.18 5.03 23.07
CA ALA A 182 6.01 6.01 22.01
C ALA A 182 5.78 5.37 20.63
N LEU A 183 5.03 6.04 19.77
CA LEU A 183 5.10 5.85 18.32
C LEU A 183 6.34 6.59 17.82
N CYS A 184 7.14 5.99 16.92
CA CYS A 184 8.36 6.62 16.42
C CYS A 184 8.56 6.40 14.92
N ILE A 185 8.71 7.49 14.18
CA ILE A 185 8.75 7.49 12.72
C ILE A 185 9.98 8.24 12.21
N CYS A 186 10.90 7.50 11.60
CA CYS A 186 12.19 8.00 11.11
C CYS A 186 12.25 8.13 9.58
N GLY A 187 11.10 8.06 8.90
CA GLY A 187 11.03 8.18 7.46
C GLY A 187 9.73 7.58 6.93
N LEU A 188 9.16 8.25 5.94
CA LEU A 188 7.97 7.80 5.25
C LEU A 188 8.12 8.01 3.74
N THR A 189 7.71 7.03 2.97
CA THR A 189 7.71 7.09 1.50
C THR A 189 6.35 6.66 0.98
N PHE A 190 5.75 7.47 0.10
CA PHE A 190 4.38 7.29 -0.36
C PHE A 190 4.33 7.23 -1.88
N GLU A 191 3.58 6.25 -2.39
CA GLU A 191 3.22 6.12 -3.79
C GLU A 191 1.73 6.44 -3.95
N GLY A 192 1.43 7.34 -4.88
CA GLY A 192 0.06 7.80 -5.11
C GLY A 192 -0.03 8.81 -6.24
N HIS A 193 -1.17 9.47 -6.34
CA HIS A 193 -1.43 10.58 -7.26
C HIS A 193 -2.52 11.50 -6.70
N ILE A 194 -2.54 12.75 -7.14
CA ILE A 194 -3.63 13.69 -6.82
C ILE A 194 -4.95 13.07 -7.29
N PHE A 195 -5.97 13.13 -6.43
CA PHE A 195 -7.31 12.70 -6.77
C PHE A 195 -7.93 13.73 -7.73
N VAL A 196 -8.30 13.27 -8.93
CA VAL A 196 -9.01 14.07 -9.93
C VAL A 196 -10.43 13.50 -10.06
N PRO A 197 -11.47 14.26 -9.70
CA PRO A 197 -12.86 13.81 -9.74
C PRO A 197 -13.44 13.67 -11.16
#